data_AF-A0A3A9EYU7-F1
#
_entry.id   AF-A0A3A9EYU7-F1
#
_cell.length_a   1.000
_cell.length_b   1.000
_cell.length_c   1.000
_cell.angle_alpha   90.00
_cell.angle_beta   90.00
_cell.angle_gamma   90.00
#
_symmetry.space_group_name_H-M   'P 1'
#
loop_
_entity.id
_entity.type
_entity.pdbx_description
1 polymer ?
#
loop_
_entity_poly.entity_id
_entity_poly.type
_entity_poly.pdbx_seq_one_letter_code
_entity_poly.pdbx_strand_id
1 'polypeptide(L)'
;MIRAFEEKDLTAIMQIWLDTNIKTHYFIPKEYWTDNYEMVRNVLPQAEIYVYENDAAKQIDGFIGLSNEHIEGIFVREGVQSKGIGKQLLEYAKCAKSNLKILMIIRTKKSM
;
A
#
# COMPACT_ATOMS: atom_id res chain seq x y z
N MET A 1 -7.22 -5.67 13.34
CA MET A 1 -5.90 -6.31 13.59
C MET A 1 -4.94 -6.21 12.38
N ILE A 2 -3.62 -6.32 12.59
CA ILE A 2 -2.65 -6.52 11.48
C ILE A 2 -2.40 -8.02 11.32
N ARG A 3 -2.42 -8.51 10.07
CA ARG A 3 -2.14 -9.92 9.72
C ARG A 3 -1.50 -10.05 8.35
N ALA A 4 -0.96 -11.23 8.04
CA ALA A 4 -0.51 -11.56 6.70
C ALA A 4 -1.68 -11.48 5.69
N PHE A 5 -1.35 -11.08 4.47
CA PHE A 5 -2.24 -11.11 3.32
C PHE A 5 -2.77 -12.52 3.03
N GLU A 6 -4.03 -12.60 2.61
CA GLU A 6 -4.65 -13.80 2.04
C GLU A 6 -5.23 -13.45 0.67
N GLU A 7 -5.31 -14.42 -0.26
CA GLU A 7 -5.84 -14.20 -1.62
C GLU A 7 -7.24 -13.57 -1.65
N LYS A 8 -8.07 -13.82 -0.64
CA LYS A 8 -9.40 -13.20 -0.50
C LYS A 8 -9.36 -11.68 -0.36
N ASP A 9 -8.22 -11.13 0.10
CA ASP A 9 -8.02 -9.70 0.31
C ASP A 9 -7.59 -8.98 -0.98
N LEU A 10 -7.18 -9.71 -2.03
CA LEU A 10 -6.54 -9.16 -3.24
C LEU A 10 -7.39 -8.06 -3.88
N THR A 11 -8.69 -8.30 -4.01
CA THR A 11 -9.62 -7.31 -4.56
C THR A 11 -9.64 -6.03 -3.73
N ALA A 12 -9.64 -6.13 -2.40
CA ALA A 12 -9.70 -4.98 -1.51
C ALA A 12 -8.40 -4.16 -1.54
N ILE A 13 -7.24 -4.82 -1.48
CA ILE A 13 -5.95 -4.12 -1.51
C ILE A 13 -5.67 -3.50 -2.87
N MET A 14 -6.09 -4.13 -3.98
CA MET A 14 -5.94 -3.55 -5.32
C MET A 14 -6.81 -2.30 -5.51
N GLN A 15 -8.01 -2.27 -4.94
CA GLN A 15 -8.85 -1.07 -4.93
C GLN A 15 -8.16 0.06 -4.14
N ILE A 16 -7.66 -0.24 -2.94
CA ILE A 16 -6.91 0.73 -2.12
C ILE A 16 -5.67 1.24 -2.87
N TRP A 17 -4.92 0.35 -3.52
CA TRP A 17 -3.74 0.69 -4.31
C TRP A 17 -4.10 1.69 -5.41
N LEU A 18 -5.13 1.39 -6.21
CA LEU A 18 -5.52 2.22 -7.35
C LEU A 18 -6.01 3.60 -6.88
N ASP A 19 -6.94 3.63 -5.94
CA ASP A 19 -7.53 4.88 -5.44
C ASP A 19 -6.48 5.78 -4.79
N THR A 20 -5.62 5.18 -3.96
CA THR A 20 -4.58 5.92 -3.24
C THR A 20 -3.54 6.46 -4.20
N ASN A 21 -3.11 5.71 -5.21
CA ASN A 21 -2.13 6.18 -6.18
C ASN A 21 -2.68 7.28 -7.08
N ILE A 22 -3.89 7.13 -7.63
CA ILE A 22 -4.54 8.18 -8.44
C ILE A 22 -4.63 9.48 -7.65
N LYS A 23 -5.03 9.40 -6.39
CA LYS A 23 -5.19 10.58 -5.53
C LYS A 23 -3.86 11.21 -5.12
N THR A 24 -2.91 10.39 -4.64
CA THR A 24 -1.64 10.87 -4.08
C THR A 24 -0.71 11.37 -5.18
N HIS A 25 -0.72 10.68 -6.32
CA HIS A 25 0.10 10.99 -7.48
C HIS A 25 -0.74 11.60 -8.60
N TYR A 26 -1.61 12.56 -8.26
CA TYR A 26 -2.47 13.27 -9.23
C TYR A 26 -1.69 13.96 -10.37
N PHE A 27 -0.38 14.13 -10.21
CA PHE A 27 0.52 14.66 -11.24
C PHE A 27 0.98 13.60 -12.27
N ILE A 28 0.71 12.32 -12.02
CA ILE A 28 0.87 11.20 -12.95
C ILE A 28 -0.51 10.93 -13.56
N PRO A 29 -0.61 10.76 -14.90
CA PRO A 29 -1.88 10.45 -15.55
C PRO A 29 -2.56 9.23 -14.92
N LYS A 30 -3.89 9.28 -14.78
CA LYS A 30 -4.68 8.17 -14.20
C LYS A 30 -4.46 6.87 -14.97
N GLU A 31 -4.28 7.00 -16.28
CA GLU A 31 -4.06 5.93 -17.24
C GLU A 31 -2.83 5.10 -16.87
N TYR A 32 -1.76 5.73 -16.36
CA TYR A 32 -0.59 5.01 -15.87
C TYR A 32 -0.97 3.99 -14.79
N TRP A 33 -1.84 4.35 -13.86
CA TRP A 33 -2.25 3.44 -12.79
C TRP A 33 -3.20 2.35 -13.28
N THR A 34 -4.15 2.70 -14.14
CA THR A 34 -5.13 1.74 -14.68
C THR A 34 -4.48 0.74 -15.64
N ASP A 35 -3.53 1.19 -16.46
CA ASP A 35 -2.83 0.34 -17.44
C ASP A 35 -1.90 -0.66 -16.74
N ASN A 36 -1.34 -0.28 -15.59
CA ASN A 36 -0.49 -1.16 -14.77
C ASN A 36 -1.29 -2.02 -13.78
N TYR A 37 -2.61 -1.83 -13.64
CA TYR A 37 -3.43 -2.47 -12.61
C TYR A 37 -3.37 -3.99 -12.67
N GLU A 38 -3.60 -4.60 -13.84
CA GLU A 38 -3.61 -6.06 -13.99
C GLU A 38 -2.22 -6.66 -13.78
N MET A 39 -1.17 -5.97 -14.22
CA MET A 39 0.20 -6.41 -14.01
C MET A 39 0.54 -6.39 -12.51
N VAL A 40 0.22 -5.30 -11.80
CA VAL A 40 0.41 -5.20 -10.35
C VAL A 40 -0.41 -6.27 -9.63
N ARG A 41 -1.67 -6.49 -10.00
CA ARG A 41 -2.54 -7.53 -9.43
C ARG A 41 -1.90 -8.93 -9.49
N ASN A 42 -1.18 -9.24 -10.57
CA ASN A 42 -0.57 -10.55 -10.78
C ASN A 42 0.75 -10.74 -10.02
N VAL A 43 1.51 -9.66 -9.79
CA VAL A 43 2.81 -9.74 -9.09
C VAL A 43 2.68 -9.52 -7.59
N LEU A 44 1.67 -8.78 -7.15
CA LEU A 44 1.50 -8.37 -5.76
C LEU A 44 1.37 -9.57 -4.79
N PRO A 45 0.64 -10.66 -5.10
CA PRO A 45 0.61 -11.86 -4.25
C PRO A 45 1.97 -12.54 -4.01
N GLN A 46 2.97 -12.25 -4.85
CA GLN A 46 4.33 -12.79 -4.71
C GLN A 46 5.19 -11.99 -3.72
N ALA A 47 4.73 -10.80 -3.31
CA ALA A 47 5.39 -9.96 -2.32
C ALA A 47 5.00 -10.35 -0.89
N GLU A 48 5.83 -9.98 0.07
CA GLU A 48 5.45 -10.09 1.49
C GLU A 48 4.51 -8.92 1.84
N ILE A 49 3.26 -9.23 2.17
CA ILE A 49 2.23 -8.22 2.42
C ILE A 49 1.59 -8.43 3.78
N TYR A 50 1.44 -7.32 4.51
CA TYR A 50 0.62 -7.26 5.71
C TYR A 50 -0.56 -6.32 5.49
N VAL A 51 -1.73 -6.74 5.94
CA VAL A 51 -2.97 -5.97 5.87
C VAL A 51 -3.41 -5.53 7.26
N TYR A 52 -4.03 -4.35 7.33
CA TYR A 52 -4.79 -3.91 8.48
C TYR A 52 -6.27 -4.20 8.22
N GLU A 53 -6.81 -5.15 8.97
CA GLU A 53 -8.23 -5.49 8.96
C GLU A 53 -8.96 -4.72 10.08
N ASN A 54 -10.08 -4.09 9.73
CA ASN A 54 -11.00 -3.52 10.69
C ASN A 54 -11.91 -4.62 11.25
N ASP A 55 -11.72 -4.97 12.51
CA ASP A 55 -12.39 -6.14 13.11
C ASP A 55 -13.91 -5.99 13.18
N ALA A 56 -14.42 -4.76 13.33
CA ALA A 56 -15.85 -4.48 13.42
C ALA A 56 -16.55 -4.58 12.05
N ALA A 57 -15.91 -4.07 11.00
CA ALA A 57 -16.47 -4.02 9.66
C ALA A 57 -16.02 -5.18 8.74
N LYS A 58 -15.08 -6.02 9.19
CA LYS A 58 -14.48 -7.13 8.41
C LYS A 58 -13.96 -6.67 7.05
N GLN A 59 -13.32 -5.51 7.02
CA GLN A 59 -12.79 -4.89 5.81
C GLN A 59 -11.32 -4.56 5.94
N ILE A 60 -10.61 -4.54 4.82
CA ILE A 60 -9.23 -4.09 4.77
C ILE A 60 -9.22 -2.55 4.70
N ASP A 61 -8.51 -1.92 5.63
CA ASP A 61 -8.40 -0.47 5.74
C ASP A 61 -7.02 0.05 5.33
N GLY A 62 -6.04 -0.83 5.17
CA GLY A 62 -4.73 -0.50 4.62
C GLY A 62 -3.86 -1.74 4.47
N PHE A 63 -2.75 -1.59 3.77
CA PHE A 63 -1.76 -2.64 3.61
C PHE A 63 -0.35 -2.05 3.43
N ILE A 64 0.66 -2.87 3.67
CA ILE A 64 2.06 -2.57 3.40
C ILE A 64 2.67 -3.73 2.61
N GLY A 65 3.33 -3.41 1.51
CA GLY A 65 4.05 -4.35 0.65
C GLY A 65 5.55 -4.25 0.89
N LEU A 66 6.20 -5.40 1.05
CA LEU A 66 7.62 -5.54 1.33
C LEU A 66 8.30 -6.44 0.29
N SER A 67 9.55 -6.11 -0.01
CA SER A 67 10.46 -6.93 -0.82
C SER A 67 11.83 -6.97 -0.15
N ASN A 68 12.22 -8.12 0.38
CA ASN A 68 13.43 -8.26 1.20
C ASN A 68 13.48 -7.21 2.34
N GLU A 69 14.42 -6.27 2.27
CA GLU A 69 14.61 -5.18 3.22
C GLU A 69 13.96 -3.86 2.79
N HIS A 70 13.09 -3.87 1.76
CA HIS A 70 12.46 -2.67 1.21
C HIS A 70 10.95 -2.65 1.42
N ILE A 71 10.44 -1.48 1.76
CA ILE A 71 9.01 -1.15 1.70
C ILE A 71 8.74 -0.66 0.29
N GLU A 72 7.99 -1.46 -0.48
CA GLU A 72 7.56 -1.13 -1.85
C GLU A 72 6.40 -0.12 -1.83
N GLY A 73 5.58 -0.16 -0.79
CA GLY A 73 4.53 0.82 -0.60
C GLY A 73 3.71 0.60 0.66
N ILE A 74 3.10 1.68 1.13
CA ILE A 74 2.18 1.67 2.26
C ILE A 74 0.93 2.45 1.87
N PHE A 75 -0.22 1.80 1.96
CA PHE A 75 -1.48 2.34 1.47
C PHE A 75 -2.56 2.24 2.53
N VAL A 76 -3.36 3.30 2.67
CA VAL A 76 -4.46 3.37 3.64
C VAL A 76 -5.66 3.94 2.93
N ARG A 77 -6.81 3.28 3.09
CA ARG A 77 -8.08 3.70 2.50
C ARG A 77 -8.44 5.12 2.92
N GLU A 78 -8.85 5.95 1.96
CA GLU A 78 -9.03 7.39 2.11
C GLU A 78 -9.83 7.81 3.36
N GLY A 79 -11.01 7.21 3.59
CA GLY A 79 -11.90 7.57 4.70
C GLY A 79 -11.37 7.23 6.11
N VAL A 80 -10.22 6.58 6.21
CA VAL A 80 -9.57 6.19 7.47
C VAL A 80 -8.11 6.60 7.54
N GLN A 81 -7.64 7.41 6.59
CA GLN A 81 -6.34 8.07 6.68
C GLN A 81 -6.26 8.98 7.91
N SER A 82 -5.03 9.29 8.34
CA SER A 82 -4.74 10.10 9.54
C SER A 82 -5.24 9.53 10.87
N LYS A 83 -5.73 8.28 10.91
CA LYS A 83 -6.10 7.54 12.14
C LYS A 83 -4.99 6.65 12.69
N GLY A 84 -3.75 6.84 12.23
CA GLY A 84 -2.58 6.07 12.69
C GLY A 84 -2.41 4.67 12.09
N ILE A 85 -3.26 4.25 11.14
CA ILE A 85 -3.19 2.92 10.49
C ILE A 85 -1.85 2.72 9.77
N GLY A 86 -1.42 3.70 8.96
CA GLY A 86 -0.14 3.63 8.27
C GLY A 86 1.05 3.55 9.24
N LYS A 87 0.98 4.26 10.36
CA LYS A 87 2.02 4.15 11.40
C LYS A 87 2.06 2.74 11.98
N GLN A 88 0.90 2.14 12.30
CA GLN A 88 0.85 0.77 12.84
C GLN A 88 1.41 -0.26 11.86
N LEU A 89 1.07 -0.17 10.57
CA LEU A 89 1.60 -1.04 9.53
C LEU A 89 3.13 -0.91 9.42
N LEU A 90 3.64 0.32 9.44
CA LEU A 90 5.08 0.59 9.38
C LEU A 90 5.82 0.03 10.60
N GLU A 91 5.31 0.25 11.81
CA GLU A 91 5.92 -0.28 13.04
C GLU A 91 5.88 -1.81 13.08
N TYR A 92 4.79 -2.42 12.60
CA TYR A 92 4.70 -3.88 12.47
C TYR A 92 5.79 -4.43 11.54
N ALA A 93 5.98 -3.80 10.38
CA ALA A 93 7.03 -4.22 9.44
C ALA A 93 8.43 -4.06 10.04
N LYS A 94 8.71 -2.99 10.79
CA LYS A 94 9.99 -2.79 11.50
C LYS A 94 10.25 -3.82 12.59
N CYS A 95 9.22 -4.24 13.32
CA CYS A 95 9.36 -5.33 14.28
C CYS A 95 9.66 -6.66 13.58
N ALA A 96 9.11 -6.89 12.39
CA ALA A 96 9.40 -8.08 11.59
C ALA A 96 10.79 -8.04 10.94
N LYS A 97 11.33 -6.84 10.62
CA LYS A 97 12.63 -6.67 9.93
C LYS A 97 13.45 -5.50 10.50
N SER A 98 14.65 -5.82 10.97
CA SER A 98 15.55 -4.89 11.68
C SER A 98 16.16 -3.78 10.80
N ASN A 99 16.24 -3.94 9.47
CA ASN A 99 16.81 -2.97 8.53
C ASN A 99 15.88 -2.69 7.35
N LEU A 100 14.85 -1.85 7.53
CA LEU A 100 13.94 -1.48 6.43
C LEU A 100 14.33 -0.16 5.76
N LYS A 101 14.33 -0.16 4.42
CA LYS A 101 14.45 1.03 3.56
C LYS A 101 13.13 1.29 2.86
N ILE A 102 12.80 2.55 2.55
CA ILE A 102 11.57 2.91 1.83
C ILE A 102 11.90 3.70 0.58
N LEU A 103 11.24 3.37 -0.54
CA LEU A 103 11.29 4.16 -1.75
C LEU A 103 10.21 5.25 -1.70
N MET A 104 10.57 6.51 -1.96
CA MET A 104 9.61 7.62 -2.06
C MET A 104 9.53 8.14 -3.49
N ILE A 105 8.30 8.19 -4.05
CA ILE A 105 8.03 8.87 -5.32
C ILE A 105 7.88 10.37 -5.03
N ILE A 106 8.90 11.16 -5.35
CA ILE A 106 8.93 12.60 -5.13
C ILE A 106 8.59 13.38 -6.41
N ARG A 107 7.77 14.43 -6.29
CA ARG A 107 7.57 15.41 -7.36
C ARG A 107 8.75 16.37 -7.39
N THR A 108 9.62 16.27 -8.39
CA THR A 108 10.60 17.31 -8.69
C THR A 108 9.91 18.44 -9.46
N LYS A 109 9.74 19.61 -8.84
CA LYS A 109 9.48 20.82 -9.63
C LYS A 109 10.75 21.13 -10.41
N LYS A 110 10.81 20.81 -11.70
CA LYS A 110 11.72 21.54 -12.60
C LYS A 110 11.17 22.95 -12.68
N SER A 111 11.79 23.87 -11.92
CA SER A 111 11.60 25.29 -12.12
C SER A 111 12.42 25.68 -13.34
N MET A 112 11.74 25.98 -14.45
CA MET A 112 12.20 26.89 -15.51
C MET A 112 10.98 27.63 -16.03
#